data_AF-A0A4U7C9B3-F1
#
_entry.id   AF-A0A4U7C9B3-F1
#
_cell.length_a   1.000
_cell.length_b   1.000
_cell.length_c   1.000
_cell.angle_alpha   90.00
_cell.angle_beta   90.00
_cell.angle_gamma   90.00
#
_symmetry.space_group_name_H-M   'P 1'
#
loop_
_entity.id
_entity.type
_entity.pdbx_description
1 polymer ?
#
loop_
_entity_poly.entity_id
_entity_poly.type
_entity_poly.pdbx_seq_one_letter_code
_entity_poly.pdbx_strand_id
1 'polypeptide(L)'
;MDRTDLTPDPNELLEAALTDPESFDAARTARVVAQLEHDDEEVQRAASWALRFVSAETPELVDACAGRFRRALRDPAARSVALRTLAVLDDHNQEAVAEIIDGAVEAGLIDESLAIRTVAGYQPPEFESGGSVIADEGDEAISPTEPAVAADREESTGSADGEDASPTPGHPPNEPPAKPPRLDRSLTEHRSREAAEAAGDSDAERIQFATSGREFTATCRRGVIASGMHDDAFRDAIERWRRIDDHDAVARVVDAGTRPVPWLVSERGAPGLLTERETPVSPAEARWILLQIADAVQYAHAAGVLHGAMWPGVITAVNAVEDPDAWAFPRVSDWGLREVFGPETTFSEIPDSYAAPEHVAPDRFGGVDTATDIYGLGMIGHELLTGAAPIRDDGTVHTRDVVTGIPEGLSTVLLKSLRTAKMERYASVAAFKRDLLS
;
A
#
# COMPACT_ATOMS: atom_id res chain seq x y z
N MET A 1 23.22 43.51 21.99
CA MET A 1 23.14 42.52 23.08
C MET A 1 22.47 41.32 22.46
N ASP A 2 23.31 40.36 22.12
CA ASP A 2 23.06 39.26 21.19
C ASP A 2 22.22 38.18 21.88
N ARG A 3 20.97 37.98 21.47
CA ARG A 3 20.13 36.86 21.94
C ARG A 3 20.33 35.72 20.94
N THR A 4 21.41 34.98 21.15
CA THR A 4 21.64 33.58 20.76
C THR A 4 20.57 32.95 19.86
N ASP A 5 20.94 32.79 18.58
CA ASP A 5 20.43 31.80 17.62
C ASP A 5 20.65 30.38 18.17
N LEU A 6 19.80 29.95 19.11
CA LEU A 6 19.62 28.53 19.38
C LEU A 6 18.45 28.07 18.53
N THR A 7 18.75 27.32 17.48
CA THR A 7 17.77 26.53 16.74
C THR A 7 16.94 25.74 17.74
N PRO A 8 15.60 25.85 17.72
CA PRO A 8 14.75 25.10 18.64
C PRO A 8 14.96 23.60 18.41
N ASP A 9 15.08 22.81 19.49
CA ASP A 9 15.18 21.36 19.38
C ASP A 9 13.83 20.78 18.88
N PRO A 10 13.80 20.12 17.70
CA PRO A 10 12.58 19.50 17.18
C PRO A 10 11.94 18.50 18.16
N ASN A 11 12.77 17.78 18.92
CA ASN A 11 12.27 16.78 19.87
C ASN A 11 11.58 17.44 21.06
N GLU A 12 12.12 18.54 21.61
CA GLU A 12 11.47 19.25 22.71
C GLU A 12 10.13 19.88 22.29
N LEU A 13 10.05 20.37 21.06
CA LEU A 13 8.83 20.90 20.45
C LEU A 13 7.73 19.84 20.35
N LEU A 14 8.11 18.64 19.91
CA LEU A 14 7.19 17.53 19.68
C LEU A 14 6.84 16.78 20.98
N GLU A 15 7.81 16.53 21.85
CA GLU A 15 7.63 15.80 23.10
C GLU A 15 6.61 16.50 24.00
N ALA A 16 6.72 17.83 24.14
CA ALA A 16 5.76 18.59 24.93
C ALA A 16 4.31 18.46 24.43
N ALA A 17 4.10 18.46 23.11
CA ALA A 17 2.78 18.30 22.51
C ALA A 17 2.27 16.85 22.53
N LEU A 18 3.17 15.87 22.59
CA LEU A 18 2.83 14.45 22.71
C LEU A 18 2.45 14.07 24.14
N THR A 19 3.14 14.62 25.14
CA THR A 19 2.98 14.21 26.54
C THR A 19 1.87 14.97 27.26
N ASP A 20 1.70 16.25 26.94
CA ASP A 20 0.76 17.14 27.64
C ASP A 20 0.19 18.22 26.66
N PRO A 21 -0.55 17.80 25.63
CA PRO A 21 -1.15 18.71 24.63
C PRO A 21 -2.12 19.73 25.25
N GLU A 22 -2.85 19.36 26.29
CA GLU A 22 -3.80 20.23 27.01
C GLU A 22 -3.13 21.39 27.77
N SER A 23 -1.81 21.32 28.01
CA SER A 23 -1.03 22.42 28.59
C SER A 23 -0.76 23.58 27.64
N PHE A 24 -1.16 23.48 26.37
CA PHE A 24 -0.93 24.52 25.37
C PHE A 24 -2.00 25.60 25.47
N ASP A 25 -1.54 26.86 25.48
CA ASP A 25 -2.39 28.04 25.35
C ASP A 25 -2.17 28.71 23.98
N ALA A 26 -2.99 29.71 23.65
CA ALA A 26 -2.89 30.41 22.37
C ALA A 26 -1.49 31.02 22.13
N ALA A 27 -0.82 31.50 23.18
CA ALA A 27 0.50 32.10 23.06
C ALA A 27 1.58 31.06 22.75
N ARG A 28 1.50 29.88 23.36
CA ARG A 28 2.40 28.76 23.14
C ARG A 28 2.15 28.15 21.76
N THR A 29 0.90 27.90 21.40
CA THR A 29 0.52 27.39 20.08
C THR A 29 0.96 28.34 18.96
N ALA A 30 0.79 29.65 19.12
CA ALA A 30 1.28 30.63 18.15
C ALA A 30 2.82 30.61 17.97
N ARG A 31 3.59 30.24 19.01
CA ARG A 31 5.04 30.03 18.89
C ARG A 31 5.37 28.77 18.11
N VAL A 32 4.56 27.72 18.21
CA VAL A 32 4.70 26.51 17.39
C VAL A 32 4.35 26.79 15.93
N VAL A 33 3.24 27.51 15.66
CA VAL A 33 2.91 27.95 14.29
C VAL A 33 4.04 28.80 13.69
N ALA A 34 4.75 29.59 14.51
CA ALA A 34 5.90 30.34 14.05
C ALA A 34 7.06 29.48 13.54
N GLN A 35 7.20 28.25 14.03
CA GLN A 35 8.26 27.33 13.61
C GLN A 35 8.00 26.72 12.23
N LEU A 36 6.80 26.88 11.67
CA LEU A 36 6.53 26.51 10.27
C LEU A 36 7.33 27.39 9.29
N GLU A 37 7.81 28.55 9.73
CA GLU A 37 8.67 29.47 8.97
C GLU A 37 10.17 29.22 9.22
N HIS A 38 10.55 28.20 9.99
CA HIS A 38 11.95 27.93 10.30
C HIS A 38 12.69 27.38 9.07
N ASP A 39 13.98 27.71 8.88
CA ASP A 39 14.78 27.23 7.75
C ASP A 39 15.15 25.72 7.81
N ASP A 40 14.76 25.04 8.88
CA ASP A 40 15.11 23.64 9.15
C ASP A 40 13.86 22.77 8.98
N GLU A 41 13.92 21.82 8.04
CA GLU A 41 12.80 20.94 7.74
C GLU A 41 12.40 20.04 8.93
N GLU A 42 13.32 19.66 9.81
CA GLU A 42 12.99 18.84 10.98
C GLU A 42 12.21 19.66 12.00
N VAL A 43 12.57 20.93 12.20
CA VAL A 43 11.83 21.88 13.05
C VAL A 43 10.43 22.14 12.48
N GLN A 44 10.32 22.35 11.17
CA GLN A 44 9.04 22.54 10.49
C GLN A 44 8.12 21.31 10.64
N ARG A 45 8.66 20.09 10.46
CA ARG A 45 7.92 18.84 10.65
C ARG A 45 7.48 18.69 12.10
N ALA A 46 8.39 18.83 13.06
CA ALA A 46 8.07 18.74 14.48
C ALA A 46 6.97 19.73 14.88
N ALA A 47 7.02 20.97 14.39
CA ALA A 47 5.99 21.97 14.61
C ALA A 47 4.63 21.58 14.00
N SER A 48 4.62 21.07 12.76
CA SER A 48 3.39 20.57 12.13
C SER A 48 2.77 19.41 12.91
N TRP A 49 3.58 18.49 13.41
CA TRP A 49 3.12 17.36 14.22
C TRP A 49 2.62 17.80 15.60
N ALA A 50 3.35 18.70 16.26
CA ALA A 50 2.93 19.27 17.54
C ALA A 50 1.57 19.98 17.43
N LEU A 51 1.34 20.75 16.35
CA LEU A 51 0.07 21.42 16.10
C LEU A 51 -1.09 20.44 15.93
N ARG A 52 -0.86 19.27 15.31
CA ARG A 52 -1.88 18.22 15.18
C ARG A 52 -2.32 17.69 16.54
N PHE A 53 -1.35 17.33 17.41
CA PHE A 53 -1.68 16.80 18.74
C PHE A 53 -2.39 17.85 19.61
N VAL A 54 -1.93 19.10 19.55
CA VAL A 54 -2.59 20.20 20.25
C VAL A 54 -4.01 20.45 19.72
N SER A 55 -4.23 20.41 18.40
CA SER A 55 -5.56 20.62 17.84
C SER A 55 -6.52 19.47 18.08
N ALA A 56 -6.02 18.24 18.24
CA ALA A 56 -6.86 17.08 18.54
C ALA A 56 -7.50 17.19 19.92
N GLU A 57 -6.78 17.78 20.88
CA GLU A 57 -7.24 17.96 22.27
C GLU A 57 -7.88 19.33 22.51
N THR A 58 -7.43 20.38 21.83
CA THR A 58 -7.93 21.76 22.02
C THR A 58 -8.14 22.46 20.67
N PRO A 59 -9.19 22.07 19.91
CA PRO A 59 -9.42 22.55 18.54
C PRO A 59 -9.58 24.08 18.42
N GLU A 60 -10.08 24.75 19.45
CA GLU A 60 -10.29 26.20 19.49
C GLU A 60 -8.99 27.02 19.40
N LEU A 61 -7.83 26.40 19.68
CA LEU A 61 -6.54 27.08 19.56
C LEU A 61 -6.13 27.34 18.10
N VAL A 62 -6.73 26.62 17.14
CA VAL A 62 -6.51 26.85 15.71
C VAL A 62 -7.02 28.23 15.30
N ASP A 63 -8.24 28.58 15.72
CA ASP A 63 -8.85 29.89 15.50
C ASP A 63 -8.04 31.01 16.18
N ALA A 64 -7.67 30.82 17.45
CA ALA A 64 -6.83 31.78 18.18
C ALA A 64 -5.48 32.08 17.50
N CYS A 65 -5.00 31.15 16.66
CA CYS A 65 -3.75 31.28 15.91
C CYS A 65 -3.94 31.68 14.42
N ALA A 66 -5.16 31.96 13.96
CA ALA A 66 -5.48 32.24 12.56
C ALA A 66 -4.57 33.30 11.92
N GLY A 67 -4.31 34.40 12.63
CA GLY A 67 -3.41 35.46 12.16
C GLY A 67 -1.97 34.99 11.93
N ARG A 68 -1.49 34.02 12.71
CA ARG A 68 -0.14 33.46 12.58
C ARG A 68 -0.03 32.51 11.41
N PHE A 69 -1.06 31.71 11.14
CA PHE A 69 -1.15 30.88 9.94
C PHE A 69 -1.19 31.72 8.67
N ARG A 70 -2.02 32.78 8.62
CA ARG A 70 -2.04 33.71 7.47
C ARG A 70 -0.68 34.37 7.24
N ARG A 71 0.08 34.64 8.30
CA ARG A 71 1.47 35.12 8.18
C ARG A 71 2.40 34.07 7.55
N ALA A 72 2.32 32.81 7.99
CA ALA A 72 3.11 31.72 7.43
C ALA A 72 2.78 31.46 5.95
N LEU A 73 1.50 31.56 5.55
CA LEU A 73 1.08 31.45 4.16
C LEU A 73 1.65 32.57 3.26
N ARG A 74 1.98 33.72 3.85
CA ARG A 74 2.59 34.86 3.15
C ARG A 74 4.01 34.54 2.68
N ASP A 75 4.75 33.77 3.46
CA ASP A 75 6.11 33.38 3.15
C ASP A 75 6.13 32.22 2.13
N PRO A 76 6.68 32.41 0.92
CA PRO A 76 6.75 31.34 -0.09
C PRO A 76 7.45 30.07 0.39
N ALA A 77 8.45 30.18 1.27
CA ALA A 77 9.20 29.03 1.78
C ALA A 77 8.37 28.21 2.77
N ALA A 78 7.59 28.87 3.62
CA ALA A 78 6.77 28.24 4.65
C ALA A 78 5.38 27.81 4.14
N ARG A 79 4.88 28.43 3.07
CA ARG A 79 3.51 28.27 2.57
C ARG A 79 3.10 26.81 2.34
N SER A 80 3.98 26.01 1.75
CA SER A 80 3.65 24.60 1.45
C SER A 80 3.48 23.77 2.72
N VAL A 81 4.31 24.01 3.74
CA VAL A 81 4.19 23.32 5.02
C VAL A 81 2.97 23.85 5.78
N ALA A 82 2.76 25.16 5.82
CA ALA A 82 1.60 25.76 6.46
C ALA A 82 0.26 25.27 5.89
N LEU A 83 0.14 25.15 4.56
CA LEU A 83 -1.05 24.57 3.92
C LEU A 83 -1.23 23.09 4.28
N ARG A 84 -0.15 22.29 4.29
CA ARG A 84 -0.20 20.89 4.72
C ARG A 84 -0.56 20.73 6.18
N THR A 85 -0.06 21.62 7.04
CA THR A 85 -0.43 21.66 8.46
C THR A 85 -1.91 21.97 8.58
N LEU A 86 -2.41 23.05 7.95
CA LEU A 86 -3.84 23.41 7.97
C LEU A 86 -4.74 22.28 7.46
N ALA A 87 -4.32 21.53 6.45
CA ALA A 87 -5.03 20.35 5.96
C ALA A 87 -5.19 19.25 7.01
N VAL A 88 -4.19 19.08 7.88
CA VAL A 88 -4.25 18.12 9.00
C VAL A 88 -5.09 18.66 10.16
N LEU A 89 -5.12 19.98 10.36
CA LEU A 89 -5.96 20.61 11.40
C LEU A 89 -7.44 20.65 11.02
N ASP A 90 -7.76 20.54 9.72
CA ASP A 90 -9.13 20.55 9.18
C ASP A 90 -9.99 19.42 9.79
N ASP A 91 -9.39 18.24 10.00
CA ASP A 91 -10.02 17.09 10.66
C ASP A 91 -10.50 17.40 12.10
N HIS A 92 -9.95 18.45 12.72
CA HIS A 92 -10.22 18.81 14.11
C HIS A 92 -11.02 20.12 14.25
N ASN A 93 -10.83 21.09 13.34
CA ASN A 93 -11.56 22.36 13.36
C ASN A 93 -11.73 22.95 11.95
N GLN A 94 -12.63 22.36 11.17
CA GLN A 94 -12.92 22.73 9.78
C GLN A 94 -13.35 24.21 9.62
N GLU A 95 -14.14 24.75 10.56
CA GLU A 95 -14.62 26.14 10.50
C GLU A 95 -13.45 27.13 10.62
N ALA A 96 -12.57 26.94 11.61
CA ALA A 96 -11.39 27.80 11.78
C ALA A 96 -10.42 27.70 10.60
N VAL A 97 -10.22 26.51 10.04
CA VAL A 97 -9.36 26.31 8.88
C VAL A 97 -9.95 26.99 7.64
N ALA A 98 -11.26 26.87 7.41
CA ALA A 98 -11.96 27.56 6.33
C ALA A 98 -11.78 29.09 6.44
N GLU A 99 -12.00 29.69 7.61
CA GLU A 99 -11.79 31.14 7.79
C GLU A 99 -10.35 31.57 7.54
N ILE A 100 -9.36 30.77 7.93
CA ILE A 100 -7.94 31.05 7.68
C ILE A 100 -7.66 31.06 6.17
N ILE A 101 -8.19 30.07 5.46
CA ILE A 101 -8.02 29.88 4.03
C ILE A 101 -8.77 30.94 3.22
N ASP A 102 -10.04 31.20 3.52
CA ASP A 102 -10.86 32.28 2.93
C ASP A 102 -10.10 33.60 3.02
N GLY A 103 -9.68 33.98 4.22
CA GLY A 103 -8.94 35.22 4.44
C GLY A 103 -7.58 35.25 3.75
N ALA A 104 -6.95 34.10 3.47
CA ALA A 104 -5.71 34.03 2.71
C ALA A 104 -5.94 34.15 1.20
N VAL A 105 -7.04 33.60 0.67
CA VAL A 105 -7.48 33.73 -0.72
C VAL A 105 -7.90 35.17 -1.00
N GLU A 106 -8.74 35.78 -0.15
CA GLU A 106 -9.18 37.18 -0.27
C GLU A 106 -8.00 38.15 -0.24
N ALA A 107 -6.99 37.87 0.59
CA ALA A 107 -5.76 38.66 0.66
C ALA A 107 -4.77 38.38 -0.48
N GLY A 108 -5.08 37.47 -1.41
CA GLY A 108 -4.24 37.10 -2.55
C GLY A 108 -2.94 36.39 -2.16
N LEU A 109 -2.91 35.73 -0.99
CA LEU A 109 -1.72 35.03 -0.50
C LEU A 109 -1.59 33.64 -1.11
N ILE A 110 -2.72 33.00 -1.39
CA ILE A 110 -2.84 31.69 -2.02
C ILE A 110 -3.96 31.73 -3.07
N ASP A 111 -3.84 30.89 -4.10
CA ASP A 111 -4.87 30.71 -5.12
C ASP A 111 -6.01 29.84 -4.56
N GLU A 112 -7.25 30.14 -4.94
CA GLU A 112 -8.45 29.39 -4.54
C GLU A 112 -8.35 27.91 -4.95
N SER A 113 -7.80 27.62 -6.14
CA SER A 113 -7.57 26.24 -6.59
C SER A 113 -6.50 25.55 -5.75
N LEU A 114 -5.52 26.29 -5.22
CA LEU A 114 -4.49 25.75 -4.35
C LEU A 114 -5.04 25.46 -2.94
N ALA A 115 -5.92 26.32 -2.44
CA ALA A 115 -6.67 26.12 -1.21
C ALA A 115 -7.50 24.82 -1.27
N ILE A 116 -8.34 24.67 -2.32
CA ILE A 116 -9.19 23.50 -2.56
C ILE A 116 -8.38 22.20 -2.65
N ARG A 117 -7.23 22.23 -3.34
CA ARG A 117 -6.39 21.03 -3.53
C ARG A 117 -5.62 20.60 -2.30
N THR A 118 -5.35 21.50 -1.36
CA THR A 118 -4.40 21.23 -0.28
C THR A 118 -5.07 20.99 1.06
N VAL A 119 -6.16 21.69 1.36
CA VAL A 119 -6.96 21.47 2.58
C VAL A 119 -8.15 20.60 2.21
N ALA A 120 -8.12 19.33 2.61
CA ALA A 120 -9.07 18.31 2.16
C ALA A 120 -10.47 18.50 2.78
N GLY A 121 -11.25 19.44 2.26
CA GLY A 121 -12.62 19.72 2.74
C GLY A 121 -13.21 21.09 2.43
N TYR A 122 -12.54 21.94 1.64
CA TYR A 122 -12.99 23.32 1.45
C TYR A 122 -14.23 23.49 0.54
N GLN A 123 -15.34 24.00 1.11
CA GLN A 123 -16.46 24.62 0.38
C GLN A 123 -16.85 25.97 1.05
N PRO A 124 -16.65 27.12 0.38
CA PRO A 124 -17.12 28.42 0.87
C PRO A 124 -18.51 28.78 0.28
N PRO A 125 -19.27 29.72 0.90
CA PRO A 125 -20.73 29.76 0.83
C PRO A 125 -21.30 30.31 -0.49
N GLU A 126 -22.45 29.77 -0.92
CA GLU A 126 -23.27 30.36 -1.98
C GLU A 126 -23.85 31.71 -1.52
N PHE A 127 -23.45 32.82 -2.17
CA PHE A 127 -24.06 34.14 -1.95
C PHE A 127 -25.23 34.41 -2.91
N GLU A 128 -26.43 34.38 -2.30
CA GLU A 128 -27.71 35.06 -2.57
C GLU A 128 -28.33 35.12 -4.00
N SER A 129 -29.49 34.47 -4.15
CA SER A 129 -30.84 35.10 -4.11
C SER A 129 -31.81 34.50 -5.14
N GLY A 130 -32.92 33.91 -4.64
CA GLY A 130 -34.20 33.92 -5.35
C GLY A 130 -34.87 32.58 -5.67
N GLY A 131 -35.87 32.24 -4.85
CA GLY A 131 -37.08 31.49 -5.22
C GLY A 131 -36.92 29.99 -5.47
N SER A 132 -37.88 29.11 -5.20
CA SER A 132 -39.24 29.23 -4.71
C SER A 132 -39.59 27.88 -4.09
N VAL A 133 -40.33 27.94 -2.98
CA VAL A 133 -41.08 26.84 -2.38
C VAL A 133 -41.94 26.15 -3.45
N ILE A 134 -41.90 24.81 -3.50
CA ILE A 134 -43.10 23.98 -3.68
C ILE A 134 -42.95 22.75 -2.77
N ALA A 135 -43.70 22.76 -1.68
CA ALA A 135 -44.10 21.55 -0.97
C ALA A 135 -45.24 20.90 -1.76
N ASP A 136 -45.26 19.58 -1.85
CA ASP A 136 -46.53 18.87 -1.85
C ASP A 136 -46.40 17.51 -1.16
N GLU A 137 -47.39 17.25 -0.33
CA GLU A 137 -47.57 16.10 0.55
C GLU A 137 -48.06 14.88 -0.25
N GLY A 138 -47.85 13.67 0.26
CA GLY A 138 -48.44 12.48 -0.33
C GLY A 138 -48.03 11.18 0.34
N ASP A 139 -48.59 10.95 1.53
CA ASP A 139 -48.63 9.69 2.26
C ASP A 139 -49.46 8.64 1.50
N GLU A 140 -48.98 7.39 1.40
CA GLU A 140 -49.84 6.20 1.48
C GLU A 140 -49.01 4.91 1.68
N ALA A 141 -49.33 4.23 2.78
CA ALA A 141 -48.73 2.98 3.25
C ALA A 141 -49.28 1.74 2.53
N ILE A 142 -48.41 0.77 2.19
CA ILE A 142 -48.77 -0.67 2.15
C ILE A 142 -47.57 -1.52 2.62
N SER A 143 -47.89 -2.47 3.52
CA SER A 143 -47.04 -3.41 4.26
C SER A 143 -46.41 -4.55 3.42
N PRO A 144 -45.49 -5.36 4.02
CA PRO A 144 -44.44 -6.13 3.33
C PRO A 144 -44.85 -7.55 2.93
N THR A 145 -44.17 -8.10 1.91
CA THR A 145 -44.24 -9.52 1.52
C THR A 145 -42.93 -10.22 1.89
N GLU A 146 -43.08 -11.36 2.56
CA GLU A 146 -42.08 -12.31 3.07
C GLU A 146 -41.25 -13.05 2.00
N PRO A 147 -40.15 -13.74 2.41
CA PRO A 147 -39.06 -14.20 1.54
C PRO A 147 -39.25 -15.62 0.97
N ALA A 148 -38.54 -15.91 -0.12
CA ALA A 148 -38.54 -17.20 -0.79
C ALA A 148 -37.44 -18.16 -0.27
N VAL A 149 -37.90 -19.17 0.47
CA VAL A 149 -37.58 -20.61 0.49
C VAL A 149 -36.18 -21.13 0.14
N ALA A 150 -35.67 -21.93 1.09
CA ALA A 150 -34.54 -22.85 1.02
C ALA A 150 -34.74 -24.03 0.04
N ALA A 151 -33.63 -24.62 -0.39
CA ALA A 151 -33.60 -25.96 -0.99
C ALA A 151 -32.48 -26.80 -0.34
N ASP A 152 -32.90 -27.88 0.31
CA ASP A 152 -32.10 -28.97 0.86
C ASP A 152 -31.29 -29.72 -0.20
N ARG A 153 -30.07 -30.17 0.16
CA ARG A 153 -29.44 -31.38 -0.41
C ARG A 153 -28.63 -32.13 0.64
N GLU A 154 -29.31 -33.13 1.21
CA GLU A 154 -28.92 -34.52 1.51
C GLU A 154 -27.47 -34.84 1.95
N GLU A 155 -27.36 -35.23 3.23
CA GLU A 155 -26.30 -36.08 3.77
C GLU A 155 -26.36 -37.51 3.17
N SER A 156 -25.21 -38.00 2.70
CA SER A 156 -24.99 -39.41 2.40
C SER A 156 -23.94 -39.96 3.37
N THR A 157 -24.36 -40.91 4.20
CA THR A 157 -23.50 -41.66 5.12
C THR A 157 -22.91 -42.88 4.40
N GLY A 158 -21.58 -42.96 4.40
CA GLY A 158 -20.85 -44.12 3.90
C GLY A 158 -19.58 -44.30 4.72
N SER A 159 -19.63 -45.20 5.70
CA SER A 159 -18.48 -45.64 6.49
C SER A 159 -17.50 -46.44 5.64
N ALA A 160 -16.23 -46.04 5.65
CA ALA A 160 -15.10 -46.91 5.36
C ALA A 160 -13.94 -46.49 6.28
N ASP A 161 -13.56 -47.40 7.18
CA ASP A 161 -12.40 -47.29 8.04
C ASP A 161 -11.14 -47.07 7.19
N GLY A 162 -10.56 -45.89 7.31
CA GLY A 162 -9.23 -45.53 6.84
C GLY A 162 -8.58 -44.74 7.96
N GLU A 163 -7.42 -45.21 8.41
CA GLU A 163 -6.62 -44.61 9.47
C GLU A 163 -6.51 -43.09 9.27
N ASP A 164 -7.02 -42.34 10.25
CA ASP A 164 -6.96 -40.89 10.35
C ASP A 164 -5.50 -40.48 10.61
N ALA A 165 -4.69 -40.56 9.57
CA ALA A 165 -3.43 -39.84 9.50
C ALA A 165 -3.80 -38.38 9.27
N SER A 166 -4.06 -37.65 10.36
CA SER A 166 -4.09 -36.20 10.33
C SER A 166 -2.83 -35.74 9.57
N PRO A 167 -2.96 -34.94 8.48
CA PRO A 167 -1.80 -34.53 7.70
C PRO A 167 -0.81 -33.88 8.66
N THR A 168 0.42 -34.40 8.67
CA THR A 168 1.50 -33.80 9.44
C THR A 168 1.56 -32.32 9.07
N PRO A 169 1.50 -31.38 10.04
CA PRO A 169 1.64 -29.97 9.72
C PRO A 169 2.95 -29.80 8.97
N GLY A 170 2.90 -29.24 7.76
CA GLY A 170 4.10 -28.96 6.98
C GLY A 170 5.06 -28.04 7.75
N HIS A 171 6.27 -27.88 7.24
CA HIS A 171 7.32 -27.14 7.93
C HIS A 171 8.10 -26.21 7.00
N PRO A 172 8.81 -25.20 7.52
CA PRO A 172 9.72 -24.41 6.71
C PRO A 172 10.76 -25.28 6.01
N PRO A 173 11.09 -25.05 4.73
CA PRO A 173 12.23 -25.71 4.09
C PRO A 173 13.53 -25.34 4.80
N ASN A 174 14.45 -26.30 4.89
CA ASN A 174 15.76 -26.12 5.53
C ASN A 174 16.65 -25.14 4.77
N GLU A 175 16.55 -25.13 3.43
CA GLU A 175 17.29 -24.23 2.56
C GLU A 175 16.35 -23.64 1.49
N PRO A 176 16.53 -22.35 1.12
CA PRO A 176 15.81 -21.77 0.00
C PRO A 176 16.10 -22.52 -1.32
N PRO A 177 15.11 -22.72 -2.19
CA PRO A 177 15.31 -23.35 -3.48
C PRO A 177 16.34 -22.61 -4.33
N ALA A 178 17.13 -23.33 -5.13
CA ALA A 178 18.12 -22.71 -6.01
C ALA A 178 17.45 -21.86 -7.10
N LYS A 179 18.00 -20.66 -7.33
CA LYS A 179 17.53 -19.75 -8.39
C LYS A 179 17.94 -20.23 -9.78
N PRO A 180 17.16 -19.95 -10.83
CA PRO A 180 17.59 -20.17 -12.20
C PRO A 180 18.85 -19.35 -12.55
N PRO A 181 19.66 -19.72 -13.55
CA PRO A 181 20.74 -18.87 -14.02
C PRO A 181 20.20 -17.66 -14.79
N ARG A 182 21.00 -16.59 -14.89
CA ARG A 182 20.71 -15.51 -15.84
C ARG A 182 21.03 -15.98 -17.26
N LEU A 183 20.20 -15.56 -18.21
CA LEU A 183 20.39 -15.79 -19.63
C LEU A 183 20.66 -14.45 -20.33
N ASP A 184 21.18 -14.52 -21.55
CA ASP A 184 21.37 -13.39 -22.45
C ASP A 184 20.97 -13.87 -23.86
N ARG A 185 19.66 -13.82 -24.12
CA ARG A 185 19.04 -14.32 -25.36
C ARG A 185 18.06 -13.30 -25.92
N SER A 186 17.79 -13.37 -27.22
CA SER A 186 16.69 -12.62 -27.82
C SER A 186 15.33 -13.21 -27.47
N LEU A 187 14.27 -12.40 -27.51
CA LEU A 187 12.88 -12.87 -27.30
C LEU A 187 12.51 -14.08 -28.19
N THR A 188 13.02 -14.11 -29.43
CA THR A 188 12.77 -15.21 -30.37
C THR A 188 13.41 -16.53 -29.97
N GLU A 189 14.48 -16.51 -29.17
CA GLU A 189 15.19 -17.70 -28.69
C GLU A 189 14.53 -18.33 -27.46
N HIS A 190 13.62 -17.61 -26.79
CA HIS A 190 12.82 -18.15 -25.68
C HIS A 190 11.57 -18.91 -26.13
N ARG A 191 11.21 -18.85 -27.42
CA ARG A 191 10.04 -19.56 -27.97
C ARG A 191 10.38 -20.99 -28.33
N SER A 192 9.69 -21.95 -27.71
CA SER A 192 9.49 -23.27 -28.35
C SER A 192 8.32 -23.15 -29.33
N ARG A 193 8.40 -23.85 -30.47
CA ARG A 193 7.39 -23.77 -31.53
C ARG A 193 6.00 -24.27 -31.07
N GLU A 194 5.94 -25.09 -30.03
CA GLU A 194 4.72 -25.66 -29.45
C GLU A 194 4.03 -24.75 -28.42
N ALA A 195 4.78 -23.92 -27.67
CA ALA A 195 4.21 -22.99 -26.68
C ALA A 195 3.43 -21.83 -27.34
N ALA A 196 3.88 -21.43 -28.54
CA ALA A 196 3.26 -20.40 -29.36
C ALA A 196 1.82 -20.71 -29.83
N GLU A 197 1.47 -22.00 -29.99
CA GLU A 197 0.17 -22.43 -30.49
C GLU A 197 -0.86 -22.66 -29.36
N ALA A 198 -0.38 -22.83 -28.11
CA ALA A 198 -1.22 -23.08 -26.94
C ALA A 198 -1.57 -21.82 -26.11
N ALA A 199 -0.81 -20.73 -26.25
CA ALA A 199 -0.83 -19.59 -25.32
C ALA A 199 -2.06 -18.65 -25.39
N GLY A 200 -2.94 -18.79 -26.40
CA GLY A 200 -4.03 -17.84 -26.60
C GLY A 200 -3.54 -16.38 -26.65
N ASP A 201 -4.44 -15.41 -26.41
CA ASP A 201 -4.14 -13.98 -26.40
C ASP A 201 -3.56 -13.49 -25.04
N SER A 202 -2.90 -14.36 -24.29
CA SER A 202 -2.34 -14.00 -22.98
C SER A 202 -0.95 -13.34 -23.12
N ASP A 203 -0.77 -12.22 -22.42
CA ASP A 203 0.48 -11.45 -22.42
C ASP A 203 1.62 -12.11 -21.62
N ALA A 204 1.33 -13.22 -20.91
CA ALA A 204 2.25 -13.98 -20.08
C ALA A 204 2.36 -15.45 -20.54
N GLU A 205 3.52 -15.84 -21.05
CA GLU A 205 3.80 -17.19 -21.55
C GLU A 205 4.69 -17.96 -20.55
N ARG A 206 4.32 -19.21 -20.24
CA ARG A 206 5.19 -20.11 -19.48
C ARG A 206 6.27 -20.66 -20.40
N ILE A 207 7.52 -20.48 -20.02
CA ILE A 207 8.67 -21.04 -20.74
C ILE A 207 9.41 -22.05 -19.87
N GLN A 208 9.99 -23.05 -20.52
CA GLN A 208 10.88 -24.03 -19.90
C GLN A 208 12.23 -23.97 -20.58
N PHE A 209 13.29 -24.01 -19.80
CA PHE A 209 14.65 -24.04 -20.32
C PHE A 209 15.54 -24.89 -19.45
N ALA A 210 16.56 -25.50 -20.06
CA ALA A 210 17.58 -26.24 -19.35
C ALA A 210 18.91 -25.49 -19.39
N THR A 211 19.63 -25.47 -18.27
CA THR A 211 21.01 -24.98 -18.20
C THR A 211 21.82 -25.91 -17.33
N SER A 212 23.01 -26.32 -17.80
CA SER A 212 23.89 -27.26 -17.07
C SER A 212 23.18 -28.56 -16.64
N GLY A 213 22.24 -29.06 -17.46
CA GLY A 213 21.49 -30.29 -17.19
C GLY A 213 20.36 -30.16 -16.16
N ARG A 214 20.06 -28.94 -15.66
CA ARG A 214 18.91 -28.67 -14.78
C ARG A 214 17.83 -27.94 -15.55
N GLU A 215 16.59 -28.36 -15.38
CA GLU A 215 15.40 -27.72 -15.96
C GLU A 215 14.86 -26.63 -15.03
N PHE A 216 14.42 -25.53 -15.63
CA PHE A 216 13.82 -24.40 -14.96
C PHE A 216 12.54 -23.98 -15.68
N THR A 217 11.58 -23.46 -14.90
CA THR A 217 10.38 -22.80 -15.43
C THR A 217 10.50 -21.29 -15.20
N ALA A 218 10.02 -20.51 -16.16
CA ALA A 218 9.94 -19.06 -16.07
C ALA A 218 8.66 -18.53 -16.72
N THR A 219 8.32 -17.29 -16.39
CA THR A 219 7.26 -16.54 -17.06
C THR A 219 7.91 -15.51 -17.98
N CYS A 220 7.56 -15.55 -19.26
CA CYS A 220 7.90 -14.53 -20.23
C CYS A 220 6.70 -13.60 -20.42
N ARG A 221 6.85 -12.31 -20.14
CA ARG A 221 5.82 -11.29 -20.38
C ARG A 221 6.27 -10.27 -21.40
N ARG A 222 5.30 -9.73 -22.13
CA ARG A 222 5.50 -8.68 -23.13
C ARG A 222 4.69 -7.45 -22.73
N GLY A 223 5.27 -6.28 -22.94
CA GLY A 223 4.58 -5.02 -22.77
C GLY A 223 3.75 -4.71 -24.00
N VAL A 224 2.51 -4.31 -23.77
CA VAL A 224 1.73 -3.59 -24.78
C VAL A 224 2.32 -2.18 -24.88
N ILE A 225 2.78 -1.78 -26.07
CA ILE A 225 3.31 -0.44 -26.30
C ILE A 225 2.14 0.55 -26.21
N ALA A 226 1.90 1.11 -25.03
CA ALA A 226 1.21 2.39 -24.92
C ALA A 226 2.14 3.47 -25.50
N SER A 227 1.58 4.35 -26.32
CA SER A 227 2.33 5.44 -26.96
C SER A 227 3.04 6.30 -25.91
N GLY A 228 4.37 6.44 -25.98
CA GLY A 228 5.15 7.29 -25.07
C GLY A 228 6.03 6.56 -24.04
N MET A 229 6.10 5.23 -24.08
CA MET A 229 7.01 4.48 -23.21
C MET A 229 8.49 4.74 -23.57
N HIS A 230 9.28 5.11 -22.56
CA HIS A 230 10.73 5.26 -22.71
C HIS A 230 11.41 3.93 -22.36
N ASP A 231 12.00 3.27 -23.37
CA ASP A 231 12.85 2.07 -23.22
C ASP A 231 13.85 2.15 -22.05
N ASP A 232 14.33 3.36 -21.78
CA ASP A 232 15.27 3.64 -20.69
C ASP A 232 14.64 3.44 -19.31
N ALA A 233 13.41 3.89 -19.10
CA ALA A 233 12.71 3.71 -17.82
C ALA A 233 12.46 2.23 -17.51
N PHE A 234 12.10 1.44 -18.53
CA PHE A 234 11.98 -0.02 -18.38
C PHE A 234 13.31 -0.66 -18.03
N ARG A 235 14.38 -0.30 -18.76
CA ARG A 235 15.72 -0.83 -18.49
C ARG A 235 16.18 -0.49 -17.08
N ASP A 236 15.96 0.73 -16.63
CA ASP A 236 16.32 1.19 -15.29
C ASP A 236 15.54 0.44 -14.20
N ALA A 237 14.26 0.13 -14.42
CA ALA A 237 13.49 -0.73 -13.51
C ALA A 237 14.03 -2.16 -13.46
N ILE A 238 14.35 -2.76 -14.61
CA ILE A 238 14.98 -4.09 -14.64
C ILE A 238 16.33 -4.10 -13.92
N GLU A 239 17.16 -3.07 -14.09
CA GLU A 239 18.44 -2.97 -13.38
C GLU A 239 18.27 -2.70 -11.88
N ARG A 240 17.19 -2.04 -11.45
CA ARG A 240 16.81 -1.97 -10.03
C ARG A 240 16.46 -3.33 -9.45
N TRP A 241 15.66 -4.12 -10.17
CA TRP A 241 15.31 -5.47 -9.74
C TRP A 241 16.54 -6.40 -9.73
N ARG A 242 17.38 -6.38 -10.77
CA ARG A 242 18.63 -7.16 -10.82
C ARG A 242 19.59 -6.88 -9.67
N ARG A 243 19.55 -5.69 -9.06
CA ARG A 243 20.35 -5.35 -7.88
C ARG A 243 19.89 -6.04 -6.61
N ILE A 244 18.63 -6.47 -6.55
CA ILE A 244 18.05 -7.06 -5.35
C ILE A 244 17.73 -8.55 -5.48
N ASP A 245 17.74 -9.10 -6.70
CA ASP A 245 17.33 -10.49 -6.97
C ASP A 245 18.35 -11.56 -6.58
N ASP A 246 19.40 -11.20 -5.84
CA ASP A 246 20.23 -12.13 -5.09
C ASP A 246 19.58 -12.55 -3.77
N HIS A 247 18.67 -11.76 -3.19
CA HIS A 247 17.92 -12.12 -1.98
C HIS A 247 16.94 -13.29 -2.21
N ASP A 248 16.95 -14.34 -1.39
CA ASP A 248 16.26 -15.60 -1.65
C ASP A 248 14.77 -15.47 -2.01
N ALA A 249 14.03 -14.65 -1.25
CA ALA A 249 12.61 -14.37 -1.47
C ALA A 249 12.33 -13.30 -2.55
N VAL A 250 13.33 -12.89 -3.33
CA VAL A 250 13.16 -12.11 -4.56
C VAL A 250 13.30 -13.05 -5.76
N ALA A 251 12.29 -13.03 -6.65
CA ALA A 251 12.31 -13.80 -7.88
C ALA A 251 13.41 -13.29 -8.82
N ARG A 252 14.12 -14.20 -9.48
CA ARG A 252 15.20 -13.82 -10.39
C ARG A 252 14.70 -13.20 -11.68
N VAL A 253 15.35 -12.12 -12.11
CA VAL A 253 15.33 -11.67 -13.51
C VAL A 253 16.23 -12.61 -14.31
N VAL A 254 15.61 -13.53 -15.03
CA VAL A 254 16.32 -14.50 -15.89
C VAL A 254 16.86 -13.79 -17.11
N ASP A 255 16.02 -12.98 -17.77
CA ASP A 255 16.38 -12.25 -18.99
C ASP A 255 15.41 -11.09 -19.24
N ALA A 256 15.79 -10.09 -20.04
CA ALA A 256 14.92 -8.96 -20.39
C ALA A 256 15.46 -8.18 -21.60
N GLY A 257 14.57 -7.50 -22.31
CA GLY A 257 14.96 -6.63 -23.42
C GLY A 257 13.86 -5.67 -23.86
N THR A 258 14.19 -4.70 -24.72
CA THR A 258 13.23 -3.68 -25.21
C THR A 258 12.77 -3.90 -26.64
N ARG A 259 13.40 -4.82 -27.37
CA ARG A 259 13.11 -5.07 -28.80
C ARG A 259 12.59 -6.48 -29.03
N PRO A 260 11.56 -6.66 -29.89
CA PRO A 260 10.83 -5.63 -30.65
C PRO A 260 9.82 -4.81 -29.81
N VAL A 261 9.49 -5.32 -28.62
CA VAL A 261 8.71 -4.66 -27.57
C VAL A 261 9.43 -4.91 -26.24
N PRO A 262 9.16 -4.13 -25.17
CA PRO A 262 9.61 -4.49 -23.82
C PRO A 262 9.16 -5.89 -23.43
N TRP A 263 10.10 -6.70 -22.96
CA TRP A 263 9.85 -8.07 -22.52
C TRP A 263 10.73 -8.42 -21.33
N LEU A 264 10.21 -9.32 -20.50
CA LEU A 264 10.84 -9.78 -19.27
C LEU A 264 10.60 -11.28 -19.12
N VAL A 265 11.67 -12.00 -18.82
CA VAL A 265 11.63 -13.39 -18.36
C VAL A 265 12.03 -13.40 -16.89
N SER A 266 11.10 -13.78 -16.03
CA SER A 266 11.32 -13.90 -14.59
C SER A 266 11.09 -15.33 -14.11
N GLU A 267 11.76 -15.68 -13.01
CA GLU A 267 11.60 -16.96 -12.33
C GLU A 267 10.12 -17.29 -12.07
N ARG A 268 9.74 -18.54 -12.30
CA ARG A 268 8.44 -19.10 -11.92
C ARG A 268 8.65 -20.49 -11.31
N GLY A 269 8.15 -20.67 -10.10
CA GLY A 269 8.19 -21.96 -9.40
C GLY A 269 7.05 -22.90 -9.75
N ALA A 270 7.16 -24.12 -9.22
CA ALA A 270 6.04 -25.02 -8.99
C ALA A 270 5.74 -25.00 -7.47
N PRO A 271 4.48 -24.94 -7.02
CA PRO A 271 3.25 -25.22 -7.79
C PRO A 271 2.80 -24.11 -8.76
N GLY A 272 3.26 -22.88 -8.58
CA GLY A 272 2.85 -21.77 -9.45
C GLY A 272 2.86 -20.42 -8.74
N LEU A 273 1.82 -19.62 -8.95
CA LEU A 273 1.59 -18.39 -8.20
C LEU A 273 0.88 -18.68 -6.88
N LEU A 274 0.95 -17.75 -5.93
CA LEU A 274 0.22 -17.86 -4.68
C LEU A 274 -1.30 -17.90 -4.90
N THR A 275 -1.80 -17.23 -5.94
CA THR A 275 -3.20 -17.28 -6.39
C THR A 275 -3.64 -18.66 -6.90
N GLU A 276 -2.71 -19.55 -7.22
CA GLU A 276 -2.98 -20.92 -7.68
C GLU A 276 -2.91 -21.94 -6.54
N ARG A 277 -2.58 -21.50 -5.31
CA ARG A 277 -2.49 -22.38 -4.15
C ARG A 277 -3.85 -22.56 -3.50
N GLU A 278 -4.02 -23.72 -2.86
CA GLU A 278 -5.14 -23.93 -1.96
C GLU A 278 -4.96 -23.08 -0.71
N THR A 279 -5.96 -22.23 -0.45
CA THR A 279 -6.08 -21.38 0.72
C THR A 279 -7.45 -21.63 1.38
N PRO A 280 -7.61 -21.44 2.70
CA PRO A 280 -6.62 -20.90 3.64
C PRO A 280 -5.50 -21.88 4.01
N VAL A 281 -4.31 -21.36 4.26
CA VAL A 281 -3.18 -22.12 4.84
C VAL A 281 -3.17 -22.02 6.37
N SER A 282 -2.36 -22.84 7.03
CA SER A 282 -2.23 -22.76 8.49
C SER A 282 -1.66 -21.40 8.95
N PRO A 283 -2.03 -20.89 10.14
CA PRO A 283 -1.45 -19.66 10.66
C PRO A 283 0.07 -19.67 10.79
N ALA A 284 0.67 -20.84 11.05
CA ALA A 284 2.12 -21.00 11.10
C ALA A 284 2.76 -20.83 9.72
N GLU A 285 2.18 -21.45 8.69
CA GLU A 285 2.62 -21.32 7.30
C GLU A 285 2.44 -19.88 6.81
N ALA A 286 1.28 -19.26 7.03
CA ALA A 286 1.01 -17.88 6.64
C ALA A 286 2.02 -16.92 7.27
N ARG A 287 2.28 -17.04 8.58
CA ARG A 287 3.29 -16.24 9.29
C ARG A 287 4.67 -16.43 8.67
N TRP A 288 5.07 -17.67 8.39
CA TRP A 288 6.37 -17.96 7.80
C TRP A 288 6.50 -17.35 6.39
N ILE A 289 5.50 -17.54 5.52
CA ILE A 289 5.45 -16.95 4.18
C ILE A 289 5.58 -15.42 4.26
N LEU A 290 4.78 -14.79 5.13
CA LEU A 290 4.82 -13.34 5.32
C LEU A 290 6.17 -12.84 5.82
N LEU A 291 6.86 -13.60 6.69
CA LEU A 291 8.21 -13.24 7.14
C LEU A 291 9.21 -13.26 5.98
N GLN A 292 9.16 -14.26 5.10
CA GLN A 292 10.05 -14.34 3.92
C GLN A 292 9.79 -13.19 2.95
N ILE A 293 8.52 -12.89 2.67
CA ILE A 293 8.13 -11.78 1.78
C ILE A 293 8.56 -10.45 2.41
N ALA A 294 8.29 -10.24 3.71
CA ALA A 294 8.68 -9.03 4.41
C ALA A 294 10.21 -8.86 4.46
N ASP A 295 10.98 -9.95 4.55
CA ASP A 295 12.44 -9.89 4.43
C ASP A 295 12.89 -9.36 3.06
N ALA A 296 12.29 -9.85 1.97
CA ALA A 296 12.53 -9.34 0.62
C ALA A 296 12.17 -7.85 0.48
N VAL A 297 11.01 -7.44 1.00
CA VAL A 297 10.56 -6.03 0.96
C VAL A 297 11.48 -5.13 1.78
N GLN A 298 11.88 -5.55 2.99
CA GLN A 298 12.82 -4.80 3.79
C GLN A 298 14.18 -4.64 3.08
N TYR A 299 14.68 -5.71 2.47
CA TYR A 299 15.92 -5.70 1.70
C TYR A 299 15.84 -4.76 0.48
N ALA A 300 14.74 -4.80 -0.26
CA ALA A 300 14.50 -3.92 -1.40
C ALA A 300 14.38 -2.44 -0.99
N HIS A 301 13.65 -2.14 0.09
CA HIS A 301 13.52 -0.79 0.63
C HIS A 301 14.88 -0.21 1.03
N ALA A 302 15.75 -1.02 1.65
CA ALA A 302 17.12 -0.61 1.99
C ALA A 302 17.99 -0.31 0.75
N ALA A 303 17.67 -0.93 -0.39
CA ALA A 303 18.31 -0.65 -1.69
C ALA A 303 17.62 0.48 -2.48
N GLY A 304 16.61 1.15 -1.89
CA GLY A 304 15.84 2.21 -2.55
C GLY A 304 14.89 1.71 -3.65
N VAL A 305 14.50 0.43 -3.59
CA VAL A 305 13.57 -0.19 -4.55
C VAL A 305 12.22 -0.41 -3.85
N LEU A 306 11.18 0.25 -4.35
CA LEU A 306 9.79 0.00 -3.97
C LEU A 306 9.20 -1.08 -4.87
N HIS A 307 8.36 -1.95 -4.31
CA HIS A 307 7.54 -2.81 -5.16
C HIS A 307 6.35 -2.01 -5.71
N GLY A 308 5.62 -1.33 -4.83
CA GLY A 308 4.50 -0.45 -5.14
C GLY A 308 3.21 -1.18 -5.54
N ALA A 309 3.26 -2.49 -5.77
CA ALA A 309 2.16 -3.27 -6.32
C ALA A 309 1.95 -4.63 -5.63
N MET A 310 2.19 -4.74 -4.32
CA MET A 310 2.21 -6.03 -3.63
C MET A 310 0.81 -6.69 -3.57
N TRP A 311 0.65 -7.86 -4.18
CA TRP A 311 -0.55 -8.72 -4.09
C TRP A 311 -0.19 -10.19 -4.39
N PRO A 312 -1.06 -11.18 -4.11
CA PRO A 312 -0.72 -12.60 -4.29
C PRO A 312 -0.25 -13.02 -5.69
N GLY A 313 -0.72 -12.35 -6.75
CA GLY A 313 -0.32 -12.69 -8.12
C GLY A 313 1.13 -12.35 -8.49
N VAL A 314 1.82 -11.53 -7.69
CA VAL A 314 3.27 -11.27 -7.84
C VAL A 314 4.14 -12.19 -6.97
N ILE A 315 3.53 -13.16 -6.29
CA ILE A 315 4.23 -14.12 -5.45
C ILE A 315 4.24 -15.48 -6.15
N THR A 316 5.42 -15.96 -6.55
CA THR A 316 5.57 -17.33 -7.02
C THR A 316 6.03 -18.24 -5.88
N ALA A 317 5.42 -19.42 -5.80
CA ALA A 317 5.78 -20.46 -4.84
C ALA A 317 6.71 -21.48 -5.50
N VAL A 318 7.83 -21.78 -4.85
CA VAL A 318 8.84 -22.73 -5.34
C VAL A 318 8.99 -23.87 -4.34
N ASN A 319 8.68 -25.09 -4.77
CA ASN A 319 8.91 -26.29 -3.96
C ASN A 319 10.40 -26.49 -3.70
N ALA A 320 10.74 -26.82 -2.46
CA ALA A 320 12.01 -27.46 -2.17
C ALA A 320 11.95 -28.87 -2.78
N VAL A 321 12.71 -29.12 -3.84
CA VAL A 321 12.67 -30.37 -4.62
C VAL A 321 13.05 -31.62 -3.78
N GLU A 322 13.50 -31.41 -2.54
CA GLU A 322 14.09 -32.45 -1.70
C GLU A 322 13.24 -32.79 -0.46
N ASP A 323 12.16 -32.05 -0.18
CA ASP A 323 11.30 -32.29 0.99
C ASP A 323 9.81 -32.11 0.64
N PRO A 324 9.03 -33.21 0.57
CA PRO A 324 7.60 -33.15 0.23
C PRO A 324 6.72 -32.55 1.35
N ASP A 325 7.21 -32.52 2.59
CA ASP A 325 6.49 -31.98 3.74
C ASP A 325 6.88 -30.51 4.02
N ALA A 326 7.84 -29.97 3.26
CA ALA A 326 8.24 -28.57 3.36
C ALA A 326 7.26 -27.65 2.62
N TRP A 327 6.99 -26.49 3.23
CA TRP A 327 6.22 -25.43 2.60
C TRP A 327 6.94 -24.88 1.37
N ALA A 328 6.18 -24.57 0.32
CA ALA A 328 6.74 -23.95 -0.87
C ALA A 328 7.26 -22.54 -0.54
N PHE A 329 8.49 -22.27 -0.97
CA PHE A 329 9.20 -21.03 -0.67
C PHE A 329 8.66 -19.86 -1.51
N PRO A 330 8.27 -18.73 -0.90
CA PRO A 330 7.71 -17.59 -1.63
C PRO A 330 8.81 -16.74 -2.26
N ARG A 331 8.55 -16.25 -3.48
CA ARG A 331 9.41 -15.30 -4.18
C ARG A 331 8.58 -14.18 -4.79
N VAL A 332 8.95 -12.94 -4.50
CA VAL A 332 8.30 -11.74 -5.01
C VAL A 332 8.90 -11.36 -6.36
N SER A 333 8.07 -11.23 -7.39
CA SER A 333 8.45 -10.72 -8.71
C SER A 333 8.13 -9.23 -8.87
N ASP A 334 8.35 -8.67 -10.06
CA ASP A 334 7.75 -7.42 -10.56
C ASP A 334 8.17 -6.11 -9.90
N TRP A 335 9.32 -6.14 -9.23
CA TRP A 335 9.90 -4.97 -8.58
C TRP A 335 10.11 -3.78 -9.52
N GLY A 336 9.57 -2.62 -9.11
CA GLY A 336 9.76 -1.34 -9.80
C GLY A 336 9.01 -1.18 -11.13
N LEU A 337 8.24 -2.20 -11.57
CA LEU A 337 7.55 -2.13 -12.86
C LEU A 337 6.33 -1.20 -12.83
N ARG A 338 5.64 -1.07 -11.68
CA ARG A 338 4.46 -0.18 -11.56
C ARG A 338 4.77 1.28 -11.87
N GLU A 339 5.92 1.77 -11.43
CA GLU A 339 6.37 3.14 -11.70
C GLU A 339 6.55 3.41 -13.20
N VAL A 340 6.96 2.39 -13.96
CA VAL A 340 7.24 2.50 -15.40
C VAL A 340 5.96 2.41 -16.22
N PHE A 341 5.09 1.47 -15.88
CA PHE A 341 3.97 1.12 -16.75
C PHE A 341 2.61 1.68 -16.31
N GLY A 342 2.44 2.06 -15.03
CA GLY A 342 1.16 2.54 -14.52
C GLY A 342 0.07 1.46 -14.47
N PRO A 343 -1.10 1.76 -13.87
CA PRO A 343 -2.10 0.76 -13.48
C PRO A 343 -2.77 0.00 -14.64
N GLU A 344 -2.75 0.53 -15.87
CA GLU A 344 -3.49 -0.01 -17.02
C GLU A 344 -2.67 -0.98 -17.89
N THR A 345 -1.61 -1.58 -17.35
CA THR A 345 -0.66 -2.39 -18.14
C THR A 345 -0.45 -3.77 -17.55
N THR A 346 -0.12 -4.73 -18.41
CA THR A 346 0.13 -6.13 -18.03
C THR A 346 1.24 -6.29 -16.98
N PHE A 347 2.17 -5.34 -16.89
CA PHE A 347 3.28 -5.39 -15.92
C PHE A 347 2.92 -4.82 -14.54
N SER A 348 1.76 -4.16 -14.41
CA SER A 348 1.38 -3.42 -13.21
C SER A 348 -0.11 -3.56 -12.86
N GLU A 349 -0.78 -4.56 -13.43
CA GLU A 349 -2.16 -4.87 -13.10
C GLU A 349 -2.24 -5.31 -11.64
N ILE A 350 -3.11 -4.63 -10.88
CA ILE A 350 -3.48 -4.99 -9.52
C ILE A 350 -5.00 -5.07 -9.52
N PRO A 351 -5.61 -6.20 -9.12
CA PRO A 351 -7.06 -6.24 -8.98
C PRO A 351 -7.54 -5.23 -7.95
N ASP A 352 -8.68 -4.57 -8.21
CA ASP A 352 -9.23 -3.51 -7.35
C ASP A 352 -9.37 -3.93 -5.87
N SER A 353 -9.65 -5.20 -5.63
CA SER A 353 -9.71 -5.77 -4.28
C SER A 353 -8.42 -5.57 -3.49
N TYR A 354 -7.25 -5.61 -4.13
CA TYR A 354 -5.93 -5.46 -3.50
C TYR A 354 -5.39 -4.03 -3.53
N ALA A 355 -6.03 -3.10 -4.25
CA ALA A 355 -5.51 -1.76 -4.47
C ALA A 355 -5.48 -0.95 -3.17
N ALA A 356 -4.30 -0.48 -2.74
CA ALA A 356 -4.21 0.42 -1.59
C ALA A 356 -5.00 1.73 -1.85
N PRO A 357 -5.48 2.45 -0.81
CA PRO A 357 -6.17 3.72 -0.99
C PRO A 357 -5.42 4.73 -1.88
N GLU A 358 -4.10 4.82 -1.75
CA GLU A 358 -3.21 5.65 -2.58
C GLU A 358 -3.08 5.19 -4.05
N HIS A 359 -3.50 3.97 -4.39
CA HIS A 359 -3.62 3.56 -5.79
C HIS A 359 -4.85 4.13 -6.47
N VAL A 360 -5.93 4.30 -5.72
CA VAL A 360 -7.25 4.71 -6.24
C VAL A 360 -7.42 6.22 -6.13
N ALA A 361 -6.96 6.82 -5.03
CA ALA A 361 -7.09 8.25 -4.77
C ALA A 361 -5.75 8.85 -4.29
N PRO A 362 -4.72 8.90 -5.17
CA PRO A 362 -3.39 9.45 -4.83
C PRO A 362 -3.44 10.93 -4.40
N ASP A 363 -4.40 11.71 -4.92
CA ASP A 363 -4.59 13.11 -4.51
C ASP A 363 -5.03 13.25 -3.04
N ARG A 364 -5.67 12.21 -2.48
CA ARG A 364 -6.16 12.18 -1.10
C ARG A 364 -5.16 11.50 -0.15
N PHE A 365 -4.54 10.40 -0.59
CA PHE A 365 -3.69 9.56 0.27
C PHE A 365 -2.18 9.69 -0.03
N GLY A 366 -1.80 10.61 -0.92
CA GLY A 366 -0.45 10.78 -1.43
C GLY A 366 -0.04 9.69 -2.43
N GLY A 367 1.10 9.87 -3.08
CA GLY A 367 1.64 8.90 -4.04
C GLY A 367 2.18 7.63 -3.38
N VAL A 368 2.33 6.54 -4.14
CA VAL A 368 2.84 5.24 -3.64
C VAL A 368 4.20 5.37 -2.94
N ASP A 369 4.36 4.69 -1.80
CA ASP A 369 5.58 4.69 -0.98
C ASP A 369 5.78 3.35 -0.22
N THR A 370 6.72 3.30 0.73
CA THR A 370 6.99 2.09 1.53
C THR A 370 5.79 1.61 2.34
N ALA A 371 4.88 2.50 2.74
CA ALA A 371 3.67 2.14 3.47
C ALA A 371 2.63 1.46 2.56
N THR A 372 2.73 1.66 1.24
CA THR A 372 1.93 0.93 0.25
C THR A 372 2.32 -0.54 0.19
N ASP A 373 3.62 -0.85 0.24
CA ASP A 373 4.08 -2.24 0.28
C ASP A 373 3.65 -2.95 1.58
N ILE A 374 3.63 -2.24 2.70
CA ILE A 374 3.12 -2.73 3.99
C ILE A 374 1.62 -3.05 3.91
N TYR A 375 0.83 -2.21 3.22
CA TYR A 375 -0.57 -2.52 2.98
C TYR A 375 -0.74 -3.82 2.19
N GLY A 376 0.04 -3.99 1.11
CA GLY A 376 0.01 -5.22 0.33
C GLY A 376 0.46 -6.46 1.10
N LEU A 377 1.42 -6.35 2.03
CA LEU A 377 1.74 -7.44 2.97
C LEU A 377 0.53 -7.84 3.82
N GLY A 378 -0.26 -6.86 4.29
CA GLY A 378 -1.51 -7.10 5.00
C GLY A 378 -2.54 -7.84 4.13
N MET A 379 -2.68 -7.44 2.86
CA MET A 379 -3.62 -8.09 1.93
C MET A 379 -3.23 -9.53 1.63
N ILE A 380 -1.95 -9.78 1.35
CA ILE A 380 -1.40 -11.13 1.15
C ILE A 380 -1.65 -11.98 2.40
N GLY A 381 -1.39 -11.43 3.59
CA GLY A 381 -1.58 -12.14 4.84
C GLY A 381 -3.03 -12.52 5.11
N HIS A 382 -3.97 -11.63 4.79
CA HIS A 382 -5.40 -11.92 4.90
C HIS A 382 -5.81 -13.06 3.97
N GLU A 383 -5.43 -13.02 2.71
CA GLU A 383 -5.80 -14.06 1.74
C GLU A 383 -5.19 -15.42 2.09
N LEU A 384 -3.93 -15.45 2.55
CA LEU A 384 -3.33 -16.68 3.04
C LEU A 384 -4.15 -17.32 4.16
N LEU A 385 -4.74 -16.52 5.04
CA LEU A 385 -5.44 -17.01 6.24
C LEU A 385 -6.94 -17.25 6.02
N THR A 386 -7.54 -16.65 5.00
CA THR A 386 -9.00 -16.68 4.78
C THR A 386 -9.40 -17.25 3.42
N GLY A 387 -8.46 -17.31 2.48
CA GLY A 387 -8.67 -17.69 1.08
C GLY A 387 -9.33 -16.63 0.20
N ALA A 388 -9.50 -15.40 0.71
CA ALA A 388 -10.06 -14.30 -0.07
C ALA A 388 -9.43 -12.94 0.29
N ALA A 389 -9.49 -12.00 -0.63
CA ALA A 389 -9.24 -10.60 -0.31
C ALA A 389 -10.27 -10.07 0.71
N PRO A 390 -9.89 -9.14 1.60
CA PRO A 390 -10.85 -8.46 2.47
C PRO A 390 -11.95 -7.74 1.67
N ILE A 391 -13.19 -7.77 2.17
CA ILE A 391 -14.29 -6.97 1.60
C ILE A 391 -14.03 -5.49 1.89
N ARG A 392 -14.45 -4.63 0.98
CA ARG A 392 -14.23 -3.17 1.06
C ARG A 392 -15.48 -2.39 0.75
N ASP A 393 -15.72 -1.34 1.52
CA ASP A 393 -16.68 -0.27 1.23
C ASP A 393 -15.91 1.05 1.09
N ASP A 394 -16.15 1.79 -0.01
CA ASP A 394 -15.53 3.10 -0.29
C ASP A 394 -14.00 3.15 -0.09
N GLY A 395 -13.31 2.06 -0.45
CA GLY A 395 -11.85 1.95 -0.34
C GLY A 395 -11.34 1.63 1.07
N THR A 396 -12.20 1.42 2.05
CA THR A 396 -11.84 1.01 3.42
C THR A 396 -12.08 -0.48 3.63
N VAL A 397 -11.16 -1.17 4.30
CA VAL A 397 -11.29 -2.60 4.61
C VAL A 397 -12.20 -2.80 5.82
N HIS A 398 -13.15 -3.75 5.71
CA HIS A 398 -14.00 -4.15 6.81
C HIS A 398 -13.20 -4.88 7.90
N THR A 399 -13.03 -4.24 9.05
CA THR A 399 -12.22 -4.80 10.15
C THR A 399 -12.75 -6.13 10.69
N ARG A 400 -14.06 -6.41 10.54
CA ARG A 400 -14.67 -7.67 10.99
C ARG A 400 -14.17 -8.88 10.21
N ASP A 401 -13.91 -8.71 8.92
CA ASP A 401 -13.47 -9.79 8.03
C ASP A 401 -12.01 -10.16 8.31
N VAL A 402 -11.21 -9.18 8.74
CA VAL A 402 -9.79 -9.35 9.09
C VAL A 402 -9.58 -10.09 10.42
N VAL A 403 -10.62 -10.19 11.28
CA VAL A 403 -10.50 -10.75 12.64
C VAL A 403 -11.10 -12.15 12.75
N THR A 404 -12.07 -12.50 11.90
CA THR A 404 -12.84 -13.72 12.08
C THR A 404 -12.02 -14.95 11.68
N GLY A 405 -11.77 -15.85 12.63
CA GLY A 405 -11.03 -17.11 12.38
C GLY A 405 -9.50 -16.98 12.34
N ILE A 406 -8.96 -15.77 12.54
CA ILE A 406 -7.52 -15.51 12.55
C ILE A 406 -7.02 -15.35 14.00
N PRO A 407 -5.88 -15.96 14.38
CA PRO A 407 -5.28 -15.77 15.70
C PRO A 407 -5.01 -14.30 16.01
N GLU A 408 -5.33 -13.87 17.24
CA GLU A 408 -5.31 -12.46 17.67
C GLU A 408 -4.02 -11.72 17.27
N GLY A 409 -2.85 -12.33 17.52
CA GLY A 409 -1.57 -11.72 17.15
C GLY A 409 -1.41 -11.43 15.65
N LEU A 410 -1.90 -12.34 14.78
CA LEU A 410 -1.90 -12.10 13.33
C LEU A 410 -2.97 -11.06 12.95
N SER A 411 -4.17 -11.14 13.51
CA SER A 411 -5.25 -10.18 13.26
C SER A 411 -4.82 -8.76 13.58
N THR A 412 -4.11 -8.53 14.70
CA THR A 412 -3.58 -7.22 15.07
C THR A 412 -2.60 -6.67 14.04
N VAL A 413 -1.67 -7.49 13.57
CA VAL A 413 -0.68 -7.10 12.54
C VAL A 413 -1.37 -6.76 11.22
N LEU A 414 -2.34 -7.58 10.79
CA LEU A 414 -3.08 -7.34 9.56
C LEU A 414 -3.94 -6.07 9.65
N LEU A 415 -4.70 -5.89 10.72
CA LEU A 415 -5.52 -4.69 10.94
C LEU A 415 -4.69 -3.40 10.89
N LYS A 416 -3.50 -3.42 11.50
CA LYS A 416 -2.59 -2.26 11.48
C LYS A 416 -2.03 -2.01 10.07
N SER A 417 -1.68 -3.06 9.34
CA SER A 417 -1.17 -2.95 7.98
C SER A 417 -2.23 -2.43 6.99
N LEU A 418 -3.50 -2.77 7.23
CA LEU A 418 -4.63 -2.45 6.35
C LEU A 418 -5.32 -1.10 6.67
N ARG A 419 -4.73 -0.26 7.53
CA ARG A 419 -5.26 1.08 7.83
C ARG A 419 -5.32 1.94 6.58
N THR A 420 -6.40 2.71 6.45
CA THR A 420 -6.61 3.61 5.31
C THR A 420 -5.52 4.68 5.25
N ALA A 421 -5.25 5.36 6.37
CA ALA A 421 -4.17 6.33 6.48
C ALA A 421 -2.80 5.64 6.59
N LYS A 422 -1.87 5.97 5.69
CA LYS A 422 -0.50 5.42 5.68
C LYS A 422 0.24 5.57 7.01
N MET A 423 0.04 6.71 7.68
CA MET A 423 0.71 7.02 8.96
C MET A 423 0.24 6.14 10.12
N GLU A 424 -0.92 5.49 10.00
CA GLU A 424 -1.43 4.54 10.99
C GLU A 424 -0.94 3.11 10.73
N ARG A 425 -0.30 2.87 9.57
CA ARG A 425 0.36 1.60 9.27
C ARG A 425 1.71 1.52 9.97
N TYR A 426 2.41 0.42 9.76
CA TYR A 426 3.79 0.29 10.28
C TYR A 426 4.72 1.33 9.62
N ALA A 427 5.53 2.00 10.45
CA ALA A 427 6.52 2.96 9.96
C ALA A 427 7.65 2.31 9.14
N SER A 428 7.83 0.99 9.26
CA SER A 428 8.80 0.22 8.46
C SER A 428 8.43 -1.25 8.43
N VAL A 429 8.96 -1.97 7.43
CA VAL A 429 8.83 -3.43 7.33
C VAL A 429 9.50 -4.14 8.52
N ALA A 430 10.58 -3.57 9.06
CA ALA A 430 11.22 -4.09 10.27
C ALA A 430 10.28 -4.06 11.49
N ALA A 431 9.44 -3.02 11.61
CA ALA A 431 8.44 -2.94 12.67
C ALA A 431 7.30 -3.95 12.44
N PHE A 432 6.84 -4.11 11.19
CA PHE A 432 5.87 -5.14 10.81
C PHE A 432 6.36 -6.55 11.18
N LYS A 433 7.60 -6.89 10.82
CA LYS A 433 8.20 -8.19 11.13
C LYS A 433 8.33 -8.48 12.63
N ARG A 434 8.63 -7.45 13.43
CA ARG A 434 8.77 -7.60 14.88
C ARG A 434 7.45 -8.04 15.51
N ASP A 435 6.35 -7.39 15.15
CA ASP A 435 5.03 -7.76 15.65
C ASP A 435 4.56 -9.10 15.04
N LEU A 436 4.95 -9.40 13.80
CA LEU A 436 4.71 -10.71 13.19
C LEU A 436 5.47 -11.86 13.87
N LEU A 437 6.47 -11.58 14.71
CA LEU A 437 7.21 -12.58 15.50
C LEU A 437 6.72 -12.71 16.95
N SER A 438 5.96 -11.73 17.44
CA SER A 438 5.25 -11.83 18.73
C SER A 438 4.04 -12.76 18.65
#